data_AF-A0A8X6WYR6-F1
#
_entry.id   AF-A0A8X6WYR6-F1
#
_cell.length_a   1.000
_cell.length_b   1.000
_cell.length_c   1.000
_cell.angle_alpha   90.00
_cell.angle_beta   90.00
_cell.angle_gamma   90.00
#
_symmetry.space_group_name_H-M   'P 1'
#
loop_
_entity.id
_entity.type
_entity.pdbx_description
1 polymer ?
#
loop_
_entity_poly.entity_id
_entity_poly.type
_entity_poly.pdbx_seq_one_letter_code
_entity_poly.pdbx_strand_id
1 'polypeptide(L)'
;MESLAGSKISEELLKTLWYKRLLQQVQAILSVSKDTLTNLVEMADKISIYPTDILIINKQDQSQATYCSCENNSRWSSFEASTESLTQQIHKLHT
;
A
#
# COMPACT_ATOMS: atom_id res chain seq x y z
N MET A 1 -37.70 4.19 7.33
CA MET A 1 -36.50 4.02 8.18
C MET A 1 -35.33 4.51 7.34
N GLU A 2 -34.56 5.55 7.65
CA GLU A 2 -34.30 6.22 8.93
C GLU A 2 -34.09 7.72 8.68
N SER A 3 -34.91 8.54 9.34
CA SER A 3 -34.54 9.91 9.70
C SER A 3 -34.51 9.93 11.22
N LEU A 4 -33.36 9.58 11.81
CA LEU A 4 -33.11 9.75 13.24
C LEU A 4 -31.84 10.58 13.53
N ALA A 5 -31.05 10.92 12.52
CA ALA A 5 -29.81 11.71 12.67
C ALA A 5 -29.71 12.90 11.69
N GLY A 6 -30.82 13.30 11.08
CA GLY A 6 -30.87 14.22 9.94
C GLY A 6 -30.40 15.67 10.16
N SER A 7 -29.63 15.99 11.21
CA SER A 7 -29.11 17.36 11.39
C SER A 7 -27.91 17.55 12.34
N LYS A 8 -27.30 16.53 12.97
CA LYS A 8 -26.36 16.81 14.10
C LYS A 8 -25.01 16.12 14.07
N ILE A 9 -24.72 15.28 13.09
CA ILE A 9 -23.39 14.70 12.95
C ILE A 9 -22.61 15.58 11.97
N SER A 10 -21.61 16.29 12.49
CA SER A 10 -20.69 17.09 11.69
C SER A 10 -19.95 16.20 10.69
N GLU A 11 -19.82 16.64 9.44
CA GLU A 11 -19.03 15.93 8.42
C GLU A 11 -17.59 15.72 8.90
N GLU A 12 -17.03 16.66 9.67
CA GLU A 12 -15.70 16.56 10.27
C GLU A 12 -15.60 15.41 11.28
N LEU A 13 -16.68 15.15 12.02
CA LEU A 13 -16.74 14.02 12.95
C LEU A 13 -16.84 12.69 12.19
N LEU A 14 -17.62 12.64 11.11
CA LEU A 14 -17.69 11.47 10.23
C LEU A 14 -16.34 11.18 9.57
N LYS A 15 -15.67 12.20 9.05
CA LYS A 15 -14.29 12.09 8.52
C LYS A 15 -13.37 11.52 9.58
N THR A 16 -13.37 12.08 10.79
CA THR A 16 -12.50 11.62 11.89
C THR A 16 -12.76 10.15 12.24
N LEU A 17 -14.03 9.75 12.40
CA LEU A 17 -14.38 8.36 12.71
C LEU A 17 -14.03 7.40 11.59
N TRP A 18 -14.26 7.81 10.34
CA TRP A 18 -13.95 7.03 9.17
C TRP A 18 -12.45 6.85 8.98
N TYR A 19 -11.65 7.92 9.13
CA TYR A 19 -10.19 7.87 9.09
C TYR A 19 -9.65 6.86 10.09
N LYS A 20 -10.13 6.88 11.34
CA LYS A 20 -9.69 5.95 12.41
C LYS A 20 -9.92 4.47 12.07
N ARG A 21 -10.84 4.15 11.16
CA ARG A 21 -11.14 2.77 10.73
C ARG A 21 -10.16 2.25 9.67
N LEU A 22 -9.43 3.13 8.99
CA LEU A 22 -8.51 2.77 7.90
C LEU A 22 -7.14 2.34 8.43
N LEU A 23 -6.37 1.60 7.61
CA LEU A 23 -4.96 1.33 7.89
C LEU A 23 -4.13 2.63 7.88
N GLN A 24 -3.10 2.70 8.72
CA GLN A 24 -2.25 3.88 8.89
C GLN A 24 -1.63 4.38 7.57
N GLN A 25 -1.34 3.48 6.63
CA GLN A 25 -0.78 3.84 5.33
C GLN A 25 -1.79 4.58 4.45
N VAL A 26 -3.03 4.12 4.43
CA VAL A 26 -4.13 4.75 3.68
C VAL A 26 -4.49 6.11 4.32
N GLN A 27 -4.50 6.19 5.65
CA GLN A 27 -4.69 7.45 6.37
C GLN A 27 -3.63 8.50 6.00
N ALA A 28 -2.36 8.11 5.91
CA ALA A 28 -1.25 9.02 5.60
C ALA A 28 -1.31 9.57 4.17
N ILE A 29 -1.84 8.80 3.22
CA ILE A 29 -2.02 9.26 1.83
C ILE A 29 -3.21 10.21 1.76
N LEU A 30 -4.32 9.85 2.39
CA LEU A 30 -5.56 10.62 2.34
C LEU A 30 -5.48 11.92 3.16
N SER A 31 -4.67 11.99 4.21
CA SER A 31 -4.51 13.19 5.06
C SER A 31 -3.97 14.41 4.30
N VAL A 32 -3.34 14.20 3.14
CA VAL A 32 -2.88 15.27 2.25
C VAL A 32 -4.06 15.91 1.50
N SER A 33 -5.15 15.18 1.30
CA SER A 33 -6.36 15.67 0.64
C SER A 33 -7.30 16.39 1.64
N LYS A 34 -7.93 17.47 1.17
CA LYS A 34 -8.95 18.25 1.89
C LYS A 34 -10.36 18.04 1.33
N ASP A 35 -10.57 16.94 0.62
CA ASP A 35 -11.83 16.68 -0.09
C ASP A 35 -13.01 16.35 0.86
N THR A 36 -14.20 16.22 0.27
CA THR A 36 -15.41 15.74 0.94
C THR A 36 -15.27 14.27 1.31
N LEU A 37 -16.02 13.83 2.32
CA LEU A 37 -15.95 12.44 2.78
C LEU A 37 -16.21 11.43 1.64
N THR A 38 -17.14 11.72 0.74
CA THR A 38 -17.47 10.86 -0.41
C THR A 38 -16.26 10.64 -1.32
N ASN A 39 -15.51 11.70 -1.63
CA ASN A 39 -14.33 11.62 -2.50
C ASN A 39 -13.16 10.91 -1.78
N LEU A 40 -13.02 11.15 -0.47
CA LEU A 40 -12.03 10.44 0.36
C LEU A 40 -12.31 8.93 0.37
N VAL A 41 -13.57 8.52 0.48
CA VAL A 41 -13.98 7.11 0.39
C VAL A 41 -13.60 6.51 -0.96
N GLU A 42 -13.91 7.19 -2.06
CA GLU A 42 -13.56 6.71 -3.40
C GLU A 42 -12.03 6.54 -3.58
N MET A 43 -11.25 7.48 -3.05
CA MET A 43 -9.78 7.38 -3.05
C MET A 43 -9.28 6.23 -2.18
N ALA A 44 -9.88 6.03 -1.00
CA ALA A 44 -9.53 4.91 -0.13
C ALA A 44 -9.76 3.56 -0.80
N ASP A 45 -10.88 3.41 -1.51
CA ASP A 45 -11.21 2.19 -2.24
C ASP A 45 -10.21 1.96 -3.38
N LYS A 46 -9.81 3.00 -4.10
CA LYS A 46 -8.75 2.91 -5.11
C LYS A 46 -7.41 2.49 -4.52
N ILE A 47 -7.06 3.01 -3.33
CA ILE A 47 -5.82 2.67 -2.63
C ILE A 47 -5.87 1.23 -2.09
N SER A 48 -7.03 0.79 -1.60
CA SER A 48 -7.27 -0.56 -1.05
C SER A 48 -7.03 -1.69 -2.06
N ILE A 49 -7.11 -1.41 -3.36
CA ILE A 49 -6.89 -2.40 -4.41
C ILE A 49 -5.40 -2.76 -4.52
N TYR A 50 -4.49 -1.87 -4.08
CA TYR A 50 -3.07 -2.16 -4.09
C TYR A 50 -2.71 -2.98 -2.84
N PRO A 51 -2.22 -4.23 -3.00
CA PRO A 51 -1.80 -5.01 -1.86
C PRO A 51 -0.72 -4.26 -1.10
N THR A 52 -0.82 -4.30 0.23
CA THR A 52 0.01 -3.58 1.21
C THR A 52 1.52 -3.76 0.98
N ASP A 53 1.91 -4.81 0.25
CA ASP A 53 3.28 -5.10 -0.16
C ASP A 53 3.89 -4.04 -1.09
N ILE A 54 3.08 -3.31 -1.88
CA ILE A 54 3.56 -2.27 -2.80
C ILE A 54 3.84 -0.93 -2.08
N LEU A 55 3.20 -0.69 -0.92
CA LEU A 55 3.36 0.56 -0.17
C LEU A 55 4.63 0.58 0.71
N ILE A 56 5.38 -0.53 0.78
CA ILE A 56 6.65 -0.66 1.53
C ILE A 56 7.84 0.00 0.80
N ILE A 57 7.66 0.55 -0.40
CA ILE A 57 8.79 0.95 -1.25
C ILE A 57 9.50 2.25 -0.78
N ASN A 58 8.91 3.08 0.09
CA ASN A 58 9.51 4.39 0.46
C ASN A 58 9.53 4.73 1.96
N LYS A 59 9.84 3.77 2.85
CA LYS A 59 10.21 4.09 4.23
C LYS A 59 11.69 3.83 4.48
N GLN A 60 12.55 4.65 3.88
CA GLN A 60 13.85 4.91 4.50
C GLN A 60 13.63 5.96 5.60
N ASP A 61 13.88 5.53 6.83
CA ASP A 61 13.98 6.30 8.08
C ASP A 61 12.67 6.59 8.86
N GLN A 62 12.29 5.69 9.78
CA GLN A 62 12.56 5.79 11.23
C GLN A 62 11.83 4.71 12.04
N SER A 63 12.64 3.84 12.67
CA SER A 63 12.43 3.15 13.97
C SER A 63 11.35 2.05 14.13
N GLN A 64 11.82 0.80 13.92
CA GLN A 64 11.52 -0.45 14.63
C GLN A 64 10.06 -0.80 15.06
N ALA A 65 9.51 -1.82 14.41
CA ALA A 65 8.90 -2.96 15.11
C ALA A 65 8.98 -4.23 14.24
N THR A 66 9.53 -5.28 14.85
CA THR A 66 10.10 -6.50 14.28
C THR A 66 9.07 -7.63 14.12
N TYR A 67 8.90 -8.18 12.91
CA TYR A 67 8.71 -9.64 12.72
C TYR A 67 9.32 -10.08 11.37
N CYS A 68 9.95 -11.25 11.41
CA CYS A 68 10.93 -11.79 10.47
C CYS A 68 10.37 -12.22 9.11
N SER A 69 11.15 -12.01 8.03
CA SER A 69 11.44 -13.10 7.08
C SER A 69 12.71 -12.78 6.30
N CYS A 70 13.76 -13.51 6.63
CA CYS A 70 15.01 -13.61 5.89
C CYS A 70 14.86 -14.67 4.77
N GLU A 71 14.02 -14.45 3.76
CA GLU A 71 13.88 -15.39 2.63
C GLU A 71 13.90 -14.74 1.23
N ASN A 72 13.96 -13.41 1.16
CA ASN A 72 13.88 -12.73 -0.13
C ASN A 72 15.23 -12.61 -0.85
N ASN A 73 16.36 -12.44 -0.13
CA ASN A 73 17.66 -12.29 -0.79
C ASN A 73 18.11 -13.57 -1.52
N SER A 74 17.90 -14.75 -0.95
CA SER A 74 18.29 -16.02 -1.57
C SER A 74 17.44 -16.38 -2.79
N ARG A 75 16.14 -16.07 -2.75
CA ARG A 75 15.21 -16.35 -3.85
C ARG A 75 15.53 -15.50 -5.09
N TRP A 76 15.82 -14.21 -4.90
CA TRP A 76 16.20 -13.32 -5.99
C TRP A 76 17.56 -13.67 -6.60
N SER A 77 18.58 -13.99 -5.79
CA SER A 77 19.89 -14.41 -6.33
C SER A 77 19.83 -15.69 -7.16
N SER A 78 18.96 -16.65 -6.81
CA SER A 78 18.78 -17.87 -7.61
C SER A 78 18.14 -17.62 -8.98
N PHE A 79 17.23 -16.64 -9.04
CA PHE A 79 16.61 -16.20 -10.28
C PHE A 79 17.61 -15.45 -11.15
N GLU A 80 18.40 -14.55 -10.56
CA GLU A 80 19.45 -13.78 -11.25
C GLU A 80 20.52 -14.70 -11.88
N ALA A 81 21.00 -15.70 -11.14
CA ALA A 81 21.91 -16.71 -11.68
C ALA A 81 21.30 -17.52 -12.84
N SER A 82 19.99 -17.80 -12.80
CA SER A 82 19.30 -18.48 -13.91
C SER A 82 19.19 -17.59 -15.15
N THR A 83 18.97 -16.28 -14.96
CA THR A 83 18.92 -15.33 -16.09
C THR A 83 20.28 -15.15 -16.76
N GLU A 84 21.38 -15.12 -16.00
CA GLU A 84 22.73 -15.06 -16.55
C GLU A 84 23.07 -16.34 -17.34
N SER A 85 22.72 -17.51 -16.80
CA SER A 85 22.95 -18.79 -17.48
C SER A 85 22.20 -18.89 -18.82
N LEU A 86 20.93 -18.51 -18.86
CA LEU A 86 20.14 -18.50 -20.10
C LEU A 86 20.70 -17.50 -21.11
N THR A 87 21.15 -16.34 -20.65
CA THR A 87 21.76 -15.30 -21.51
C THR A 87 23.04 -15.82 -22.16
N GLN A 88 23.89 -16.51 -21.40
CA GLN A 88 25.11 -17.13 -21.94
C GLN A 88 24.79 -18.24 -22.95
N GLN A 89 23.74 -19.02 -22.73
CA GLN A 89 23.33 -20.09 -23.63
C GLN A 89 22.79 -19.56 -24.96
N ILE A 90 22.03 -18.46 -24.93
CA ILE A 90 21.57 -17.75 -26.14
C ILE A 90 22.77 -17.20 -26.93
N HIS A 91 23.73 -16.56 -26.25
CA HIS A 91 24.93 -16.04 -26.90
C HIS A 91 25.75 -17.15 -27.57
N LYS A 92 25.83 -18.33 -26.94
CA LYS A 92 26.54 -19.50 -27.48
C LYS A 92 25.83 -20.17 -28.68
N LEU A 93 24.51 -20.02 -28.82
CA LEU A 93 23.73 -20.58 -29.93
C LEU A 93 23.73 -19.69 -31.18
N HIS A 94 24.11 -18.41 -31.03
CA HIS A 94 24.07 -17.42 -32.11
C HIS A 94 25.49 -17.00 -32.60
N THR A 95 26.51 -17.78 -32.24
CA THR A 95 27.91 -17.70 -32.72
C THR A 95 28.27 -19.01 -33.41
#